data_AF-A0A550GYK0-F1
#
_entry.id   AF-A0A550GYK0-F1
#
_cell.length_a   1.000
_cell.length_b   1.000
_cell.length_c   1.000
_cell.angle_alpha   90.00
_cell.angle_beta   90.00
_cell.angle_gamma   90.00
#
_symmetry.space_group_name_H-M   'P 1'
#
loop_
_entity.id
_entity.type
_entity.pdbx_description
1 polymer ?
#
loop_
_entity_poly.entity_id
_entity_poly.type
_entity_poly.pdbx_seq_one_letter_code
_entity_poly.pdbx_strand_id
1 'polypeptide(L)'
;MTKTNENLKSAFAGESQANRRYLAFAKKAEEEGFTQIAKLFKAAAEAETVHALNHLRITGQIQSTLENLETAVFGETYEFKEMYPKYIDTAKQEGNKQA
;
A
#
# COMPACT_ATOMS: atom_id res chain seq x y z
N MET A 1 1.53 -4.10 -22.77
CA MET A 1 1.92 -4.87 -21.57
C MET A 1 1.38 -6.28 -21.72
N THR A 2 2.01 -7.29 -21.10
CA THR A 2 1.47 -8.66 -21.12
C THR A 2 0.45 -8.84 -20.00
N LYS A 3 -0.48 -9.79 -20.16
CA LYS A 3 -1.42 -10.18 -19.10
C LYS A 3 -0.70 -10.58 -17.81
N THR A 4 0.48 -11.20 -17.92
CA THR A 4 1.34 -11.52 -16.78
C THR A 4 1.81 -10.27 -16.04
N ASN A 5 2.22 -9.21 -16.76
CA ASN A 5 2.64 -7.96 -16.12
C ASN A 5 1.48 -7.27 -15.40
N GLU A 6 0.26 -7.33 -15.96
CA GLU A 6 -0.95 -6.83 -15.29
C GLU A 6 -1.26 -7.62 -14.02
N ASN A 7 -1.17 -8.95 -14.08
CA ASN A 7 -1.35 -9.82 -12.92
C ASN A 7 -0.33 -9.51 -11.82
N LEU A 8 0.94 -9.28 -12.16
CA LEU A 8 1.99 -8.94 -11.20
C LEU A 8 1.76 -7.57 -10.55
N LYS A 9 1.25 -6.58 -11.30
CA LYS A 9 0.86 -5.28 -10.74
C LYS A 9 -0.34 -5.41 -9.80
N SER A 10 -1.33 -6.22 -10.17
CA SER A 10 -2.48 -6.51 -9.32
C SER A 10 -2.04 -7.25 -8.03
N ALA A 11 -1.13 -8.21 -8.14
CA ALA A 11 -0.56 -8.90 -6.99
C ALA A 11 0.20 -7.93 -6.07
N PHE A 12 1.07 -7.07 -6.62
CA PHE A 12 1.74 -6.03 -5.84
C PHE A 12 0.77 -5.15 -5.05
N ALA A 13 -0.33 -4.71 -5.67
CA ALA A 13 -1.37 -3.94 -5.00
C ALA A 13 -2.05 -4.76 -3.87
N GLY A 14 -2.35 -6.03 -4.13
CA GLY A 14 -2.93 -6.95 -3.15
C GLY A 14 -2.05 -7.16 -1.92
N GLU A 15 -0.77 -7.49 -2.15
CA GLU A 15 0.21 -7.72 -1.07
C GLU A 15 0.48 -6.45 -0.26
N SER A 16 0.56 -5.30 -0.94
CA SER A 16 0.74 -4.00 -0.26
C SER A 16 -0.44 -3.68 0.68
N GLN A 17 -1.67 -3.96 0.23
CA GLN A 17 -2.86 -3.77 1.06
C GLN A 17 -2.93 -4.80 2.21
N ALA A 18 -2.56 -6.06 1.96
CA ALA A 18 -2.52 -7.10 2.98
C ALA A 18 -1.53 -6.74 4.10
N ASN A 19 -0.32 -6.32 3.73
CA ASN A 19 0.68 -5.82 4.67
C ASN A 19 0.12 -4.70 5.57
N ARG A 20 -0.47 -3.65 4.99
CA ARG A 20 -1.02 -2.53 5.77
C ARG A 20 -2.16 -2.97 6.69
N ARG A 21 -3.05 -3.87 6.24
CA ARG A 21 -4.12 -4.45 7.08
C ARG A 21 -3.56 -5.27 8.23
N TYR A 22 -2.58 -6.13 7.99
CA TYR A 22 -1.99 -6.96 9.04
C TYR A 22 -1.27 -6.15 10.10
N LEU A 23 -0.59 -5.05 9.73
CA LEU A 23 -0.04 -4.12 10.72
C LEU A 23 -1.12 -3.45 11.57
N ALA A 24 -2.25 -3.06 10.98
CA ALA A 24 -3.38 -2.51 11.72
C ALA A 24 -4.01 -3.56 12.66
N PHE A 25 -4.16 -4.80 12.21
CA PHE A 25 -4.68 -5.91 13.03
C PHE A 25 -3.72 -6.28 14.16
N ALA A 26 -2.41 -6.22 13.92
CA ALA A 26 -1.41 -6.41 14.95
C ALA A 26 -1.58 -5.38 16.07
N LYS A 27 -1.72 -4.09 15.72
CA LYS A 27 -1.95 -3.02 16.70
C LYS A 27 -3.22 -3.27 17.52
N LYS A 28 -4.31 -3.66 16.85
CA LYS A 28 -5.57 -3.99 17.53
C LYS A 28 -5.42 -5.17 18.50
N ALA A 29 -4.69 -6.21 18.09
CA ALA A 29 -4.40 -7.36 18.96
C ALA A 29 -3.52 -6.97 20.17
N GLU A 30 -2.60 -6.01 20.04
CA GLU A 30 -1.83 -5.47 21.17
C GLU A 30 -2.72 -4.70 22.15
N GLU A 31 -3.63 -3.85 21.64
CA GLU A 31 -4.61 -3.11 22.45
C GLU A 31 -5.52 -4.04 23.26
N GLU A 32 -5.82 -5.22 22.74
CA GLU A 32 -6.66 -6.25 23.39
C GLU A 32 -5.87 -7.22 24.27
N GLY A 33 -4.53 -7.08 24.35
CA GLY A 33 -3.67 -7.93 25.17
C GLY A 33 -3.27 -9.26 24.53
N PHE A 34 -3.64 -9.51 23.26
CA PHE A 34 -3.30 -10.73 22.52
C PHE A 34 -1.90 -10.66 21.87
N THR A 35 -0.87 -10.58 22.72
CA THR A 35 0.52 -10.35 22.29
C THR A 35 1.05 -11.39 21.27
N GLN A 36 0.66 -12.65 21.37
CA GLN A 36 1.09 -13.69 20.42
C GLN A 36 0.40 -13.56 19.05
N ILE A 37 -0.87 -13.13 19.04
CA ILE A 37 -1.61 -12.87 17.80
C ILE A 37 -1.04 -11.62 17.11
N ALA A 38 -0.70 -10.58 17.88
CA ALA A 38 -0.03 -9.40 17.36
C ALA A 38 1.30 -9.75 16.68
N LYS A 39 2.12 -10.61 17.31
CA LYS A 39 3.37 -11.11 16.70
C LYS A 39 3.11 -11.89 15.41
N LEU A 40 2.09 -12.73 15.38
CA LEU A 40 1.70 -13.47 14.17
C LEU A 40 1.35 -12.51 13.03
N PHE A 41 0.51 -11.50 13.28
CA PHE A 41 0.17 -10.50 12.26
C PHE A 41 1.37 -9.69 11.78
N LYS A 42 2.29 -9.31 12.68
CA LYS A 42 3.55 -8.64 12.30
C LYS A 42 4.41 -9.54 11.40
N ALA A 43 4.56 -10.81 11.76
CA ALA A 43 5.31 -11.76 10.93
C ALA A 43 4.66 -11.97 9.55
N ALA A 44 3.34 -12.07 9.48
CA ALA A 44 2.61 -12.15 8.21
C ALA A 44 2.81 -10.87 7.38
N ALA A 45 2.74 -9.69 7.98
CA ALA A 45 2.99 -8.43 7.28
C ALA A 45 4.41 -8.37 6.68
N GLU A 46 5.43 -8.84 7.40
CA GLU A 46 6.80 -8.94 6.87
C GLU A 46 6.87 -9.91 5.67
N ALA A 47 6.15 -11.03 5.71
CA ALA A 47 6.05 -11.95 4.57
C ALA A 47 5.42 -11.27 3.33
N GLU A 48 4.33 -10.53 3.50
CA GLU A 48 3.72 -9.80 2.37
C GLU A 48 4.60 -8.69 1.82
N THR A 49 5.48 -8.12 2.66
CA THR A 49 6.51 -7.18 2.18
C THR A 49 7.48 -7.89 1.23
N VAL A 50 7.91 -9.10 1.56
CA VAL A 50 8.77 -9.91 0.68
C VAL A 50 8.06 -10.22 -0.64
N HIS A 51 6.79 -10.62 -0.61
CA HIS A 51 6.00 -10.87 -1.81
C HIS A 51 5.87 -9.61 -2.70
N ALA A 52 5.46 -8.49 -2.11
CA ALA A 52 5.30 -7.22 -2.82
C ALA A 52 6.62 -6.74 -3.47
N LEU A 53 7.73 -6.78 -2.73
CA LEU A 53 9.04 -6.37 -3.25
C LEU A 53 9.52 -7.28 -4.39
N ASN A 54 9.22 -8.58 -4.34
CA ASN A 54 9.55 -9.49 -5.44
C ASN A 54 8.78 -9.15 -6.71
N HIS A 55 7.49 -8.79 -6.61
CA HIS A 55 6.72 -8.35 -7.77
C HIS A 55 7.25 -7.04 -8.36
N LEU A 56 7.64 -6.06 -7.52
CA LEU A 56 8.28 -4.82 -8.00
C LEU A 56 9.60 -5.08 -8.74
N ARG A 57 10.44 -5.98 -8.22
CA ARG A 57 11.69 -6.38 -8.87
C ARG A 57 11.44 -7.02 -10.24
N ILE A 58 10.53 -8.00 -10.31
CA ILE A 58 10.22 -8.71 -11.57
C ILE A 58 9.63 -7.76 -12.62
N THR A 59 8.83 -6.78 -12.18
CA THR A 59 8.22 -5.80 -13.07
C THR A 59 9.13 -4.62 -13.42
N GLY A 60 10.36 -4.57 -12.90
CA GLY A 60 11.34 -3.52 -13.19
C GLY A 60 10.99 -2.16 -12.58
N GLN A 61 10.15 -2.12 -11.55
CA GLN A 61 9.72 -0.88 -10.91
C GLN A 61 10.70 -0.36 -9.84
N ILE A 62 11.75 -1.13 -9.51
CA ILE A 62 12.85 -0.68 -8.67
C ILE A 62 14.01 -0.32 -9.59
N GLN A 63 14.28 0.99 -9.72
CA GLN A 63 15.31 1.54 -10.60
C GLN A 63 16.45 2.18 -9.78
N SER A 64 17.23 3.09 -10.37
CA SER A 64 18.22 3.86 -9.61
C SER A 64 17.56 4.73 -8.53
N THR A 65 18.31 5.12 -7.51
CA THR A 65 17.80 6.00 -6.44
C THR A 65 17.24 7.31 -7.00
N LEU A 66 17.83 7.87 -8.06
CA LEU A 66 17.34 9.09 -8.71
C LEU A 66 15.97 8.86 -9.37
N GLU A 67 15.84 7.81 -10.18
CA GLU A 67 14.57 7.47 -10.84
C GLU A 67 13.46 7.11 -9.83
N ASN A 68 13.82 6.43 -8.74
CA ASN A 68 12.88 6.12 -7.66
C ASN A 68 12.41 7.40 -6.93
N LEU A 69 13.30 8.38 -6.76
CA LEU A 69 12.95 9.69 -6.17
C LEU A 69 11.99 10.46 -7.09
N GLU A 70 12.25 10.48 -8.40
CA GLU A 70 11.36 11.10 -9.39
C GLU A 70 9.97 10.46 -9.39
N THR A 71 9.92 9.12 -9.32
CA THR A 71 8.68 8.36 -9.20
C THR A 71 7.89 8.76 -7.95
N ALA A 72 8.56 8.87 -6.79
CA ALA A 72 7.93 9.30 -5.54
C ALA A 72 7.40 10.75 -5.64
N VAL A 73 8.21 11.68 -6.13
CA VAL A 73 7.81 13.10 -6.30
C VAL A 73 6.60 13.22 -7.22
N PHE A 74 6.59 12.49 -8.33
CA PHE A 74 5.44 12.48 -9.23
C PHE A 74 4.18 11.95 -8.55
N GLY A 75 4.29 10.82 -7.84
CA GLY A 75 3.18 10.22 -7.08
C GLY A 75 2.59 11.20 -6.07
N GLU A 76 3.41 11.73 -5.18
CA GLU A 76 3.00 12.71 -4.16
C GLU A 76 2.40 13.98 -4.78
N THR A 77 2.98 14.46 -5.88
CA THR A 77 2.46 15.64 -6.60
C THR A 77 1.08 15.38 -7.18
N TYR A 78 0.87 14.21 -7.79
CA TYR A 78 -0.43 13.80 -8.30
C TYR A 78 -1.45 13.66 -7.17
N GLU A 79 -1.07 13.02 -6.07
CA GLU A 79 -1.95 12.84 -4.92
C GLU A 79 -2.41 14.19 -4.36
N PHE A 80 -1.46 15.11 -4.13
CA PHE A 80 -1.74 16.42 -3.57
C PHE A 80 -2.52 17.34 -4.51
N LYS A 81 -2.15 17.41 -5.79
CA LYS A 81 -2.74 18.39 -6.73
C LYS A 81 -4.03 17.90 -7.37
N GLU A 82 -4.19 16.60 -7.54
CA GLU A 82 -5.27 16.03 -8.35
C GLU A 82 -6.16 15.07 -7.56
N MET A 83 -5.57 14.04 -6.93
CA MET A 83 -6.35 12.95 -6.33
C MET A 83 -7.13 13.41 -5.09
N TYR A 84 -6.44 13.93 -4.07
CA TYR A 84 -7.07 14.32 -2.82
C TYR A 84 -8.06 15.47 -2.97
N PRO A 85 -7.79 16.54 -3.74
CA PRO A 85 -8.80 17.58 -3.98
C PRO A 85 -10.10 17.03 -4.56
N LYS A 86 -10.01 16.12 -5.56
CA LYS A 86 -11.19 15.48 -6.15
C LYS A 86 -11.93 14.62 -5.14
N TYR A 87 -11.23 13.82 -4.35
CA TYR A 87 -11.84 12.93 -3.36
C TYR A 87 -12.52 13.72 -2.23
N ILE A 88 -11.89 14.79 -1.77
CA ILE A 88 -12.47 15.70 -0.77
C ILE A 88 -13.75 16.36 -1.30
N ASP A 89 -13.75 16.79 -2.56
CA ASP A 89 -14.96 17.40 -3.15
C ASP A 89 -16.09 16.39 -3.33
N THR A 90 -15.78 15.13 -3.68
CA THR A 90 -16.76 14.03 -3.65
C THR A 90 -17.29 13.80 -2.24
N ALA A 91 -16.44 13.70 -1.21
CA ALA A 91 -16.87 13.49 0.17
C ALA A 91 -17.79 14.62 0.68
N LYS A 92 -17.49 15.87 0.31
CA LYS A 92 -18.36 17.03 0.60
C LYS A 92 -19.72 16.92 -0.08
N GLN A 93 -19.77 16.50 -1.35
CA GLN A 93 -21.02 16.33 -2.10
C GLN A 93 -21.90 15.23 -1.49
N GLU A 94 -21.29 14.16 -0.97
CA GLU A 94 -21.97 13.06 -0.30
C GLU A 94 -22.32 13.39 1.18
N GLY A 95 -21.84 14.52 1.71
CA GLY A 95 -22.02 14.90 3.12
C GLY A 95 -21.24 14.02 4.11
N ASN A 96 -20.26 13.24 3.64
CA ASN A 96 -19.43 12.39 4.49
C ASN A 96 -18.31 13.22 5.12
N LYS A 97 -18.51 13.65 6.36
CA LYS A 97 -17.56 14.51 7.10
C LYS A 97 -16.35 13.76 7.68
N GLN A 98 -16.40 12.43 7.74
CA GLN A 98 -15.32 11.62 8.28
C GLN A 98 -14.27 11.25 7.22
N ALA A 99 -14.70 11.15 5.96
CA ALA A 99 -13.85 10.92 4.79
C ALA A 99 -13.28 12.24 4.25
#